data_AF-A0A067S780-F1
#
_entry.id   AF-A0A067S780-F1
#
_cell.length_a   1.000
_cell.length_b   1.000
_cell.length_c   1.000
_cell.angle_alpha   90.00
_cell.angle_beta   90.00
_cell.angle_gamma   90.00
#
_symmetry.space_group_name_H-M   'P 1'
#
loop_
_entity.id
_entity.type
_entity.pdbx_description
1 polymer ?
#
loop_
_entity_poly.entity_id
_entity_poly.type
_entity_poly.pdbx_seq_one_letter_code
_entity_poly.pdbx_strand_id
1 'polypeptide(L)'
;MPELNPNPTDFVPTGRYTETRQKVFDKVHEGDFLLPEERKLVHNVMMNQNEAFAWEDSERGTFREDFFPPVVIPTVEHTPWVYKNIPIPPGLYDEVCRIIKSKRDSGVYQASNSLEPLNAVTIAHSGVPPATEDLATHFAGRAC
;
A
#
# COMPACT_ATOMS: atom_id res chain seq x y z
N MET A 1 18.55 -3.01 -8.66
CA MET A 1 17.76 -4.16 -9.16
C MET A 1 18.69 -5.37 -9.23
N PRO A 2 18.29 -6.56 -8.73
CA PRO A 2 19.07 -7.78 -8.87
C PRO A 2 19.28 -8.10 -10.34
N GLU A 3 20.45 -8.64 -10.67
CA GLU A 3 20.80 -9.01 -12.04
C GLU A 3 19.93 -10.16 -12.54
N LEU A 4 19.38 -10.01 -13.74
CA LEU A 4 18.58 -11.07 -14.36
C LEU A 4 19.51 -12.15 -14.89
N ASN A 5 19.33 -13.38 -14.41
CA ASN A 5 20.07 -14.52 -14.94
C ASN A 5 19.54 -14.86 -16.35
N PRO A 6 20.40 -14.89 -17.39
CA PRO A 6 19.99 -15.27 -18.73
C PRO A 6 19.48 -16.72 -18.84
N ASN A 7 19.81 -17.57 -17.86
CA ASN A 7 19.24 -18.91 -17.71
C ASN A 7 18.41 -18.98 -16.41
N PRO A 8 17.09 -18.76 -16.47
CA PRO A 8 16.26 -18.71 -15.27
C PRO A 8 16.24 -20.05 -14.56
N THR A 9 16.34 -20.02 -13.23
CA THR A 9 16.22 -21.23 -12.40
C THR A 9 14.77 -21.67 -12.32
N ASP A 10 14.56 -22.97 -12.08
CA ASP A 10 13.23 -23.50 -11.80
C ASP A 10 12.64 -22.90 -10.52
N PHE A 11 11.31 -22.96 -10.42
CA PHE A 11 10.57 -22.40 -9.31
C PHE A 11 10.91 -23.08 -7.98
N VAL A 12 11.23 -22.26 -6.99
CA VAL A 12 11.41 -22.63 -5.58
C VAL A 12 10.59 -21.66 -4.72
N PRO A 13 9.67 -22.14 -3.87
CA PRO A 13 8.92 -21.27 -2.98
C PRO A 13 9.84 -20.39 -2.14
N THR A 14 9.72 -19.07 -2.27
CA THR A 14 10.66 -18.11 -1.69
C THR A 14 9.90 -16.98 -1.00
N GLY A 15 10.01 -16.90 0.33
CA GLY A 15 9.41 -15.84 1.13
C GLY A 15 7.90 -15.72 0.89
N ARG A 16 7.48 -14.57 0.34
CA ARG A 16 6.08 -14.30 -0.02
C ARG A 16 5.63 -15.07 -1.26
N TYR A 17 6.51 -15.52 -2.14
CA TYR A 17 6.09 -16.23 -3.34
C TYR A 17 5.94 -17.73 -3.09
N THR A 18 4.71 -18.13 -2.70
CA THR A 18 4.35 -19.51 -2.36
C THR A 18 3.89 -20.33 -3.57
N GLU A 19 3.89 -21.65 -3.44
CA GLU A 19 3.39 -22.57 -4.49
C GLU A 19 1.93 -22.26 -4.88
N THR A 20 1.09 -21.90 -3.91
CA THR A 20 -0.30 -21.49 -4.19
C THR A 20 -0.37 -20.26 -5.08
N ARG A 21 0.49 -19.25 -4.82
CA ARG A 21 0.55 -18.01 -5.62
C ARG A 21 1.10 -18.30 -7.02
N GLN A 22 2.06 -19.20 -7.15
CA GLN A 22 2.59 -19.67 -8.42
C GLN A 22 1.51 -20.37 -9.26
N LYS A 23 0.72 -21.28 -8.68
CA LYS A 23 -0.38 -21.95 -9.38
C LYS A 23 -1.46 -21.00 -9.86
N VAL A 24 -1.79 -19.98 -9.05
CA VAL A 24 -2.73 -18.93 -9.45
C VAL A 24 -2.18 -18.14 -10.63
N PHE A 25 -0.88 -17.80 -10.60
CA PHE A 25 -0.23 -17.13 -11.72
C PHE A 25 -0.29 -17.98 -12.99
N ASP A 26 0.08 -19.27 -12.91
CA ASP A 26 0.04 -20.17 -14.07
C ASP A 26 -1.37 -20.29 -14.63
N LYS A 27 -2.38 -20.42 -13.76
CA LYS A 27 -3.79 -20.49 -14.16
C LYS A 27 -4.25 -19.26 -14.94
N VAL A 28 -3.81 -18.08 -14.52
CA VAL A 28 -4.14 -16.82 -15.21
C VAL A 28 -3.42 -16.73 -16.57
N HIS A 29 -2.26 -17.37 -16.71
CA HIS A 29 -1.42 -17.35 -17.91
C HIS A 29 -1.40 -18.71 -18.63
N GLU A 30 -2.52 -19.44 -18.61
CA GLU A 30 -2.68 -20.71 -19.34
C GLU A 30 -2.73 -20.53 -20.87
N GLY A 31 -2.93 -19.30 -21.35
CA GLY A 31 -2.98 -18.98 -22.79
C GLY A 31 -1.60 -18.80 -23.46
N ASP A 32 -1.62 -18.56 -24.77
CA ASP A 32 -0.42 -18.44 -25.62
C ASP A 32 0.35 -17.11 -25.48
N PHE A 33 0.07 -16.33 -24.43
CA PHE A 33 0.71 -15.02 -24.25
C PHE A 33 2.18 -15.12 -23.81
N LEU A 34 2.52 -16.11 -22.97
CA LEU A 34 3.89 -16.31 -22.49
C LEU A 34 4.42 -17.67 -22.93
N LEU A 35 5.61 -17.66 -23.53
CA LEU A 35 6.33 -18.90 -23.81
C LEU A 35 6.69 -19.62 -22.50
N PRO A 36 6.88 -20.96 -22.51
CA PRO A 36 7.29 -21.70 -21.32
C PRO A 36 8.56 -21.15 -20.65
N GLU A 37 9.54 -20.70 -21.45
CA GLU A 37 10.78 -20.10 -20.94
C GLU A 37 10.58 -18.69 -20.37
N GLU A 38 9.68 -17.89 -20.95
CA GLU A 38 9.32 -16.58 -20.42
C GLU A 38 8.59 -16.69 -19.08
N ARG A 39 7.72 -17.71 -18.93
CA ARG A 39 7.07 -18.00 -17.63
C ARG A 39 8.08 -18.32 -16.54
N LYS A 40 9.09 -19.15 -16.85
CA LYS A 40 10.20 -19.42 -15.92
C LYS A 40 10.95 -18.15 -15.54
N LEU A 41 11.21 -17.26 -16.49
CA LEU A 41 11.84 -15.97 -16.22
C LEU A 41 10.99 -15.13 -15.26
N VAL A 42 9.68 -15.04 -15.48
CA VAL A 42 8.78 -14.28 -14.58
C VAL A 42 8.77 -14.87 -13.17
N HIS A 43 8.70 -16.21 -13.03
CA HIS A 43 8.83 -16.85 -11.72
C HIS A 43 10.17 -16.50 -11.05
N ASN A 44 11.27 -16.52 -11.80
CA ASN A 44 12.58 -16.14 -11.29
C ASN A 44 12.61 -14.68 -10.81
N VAL A 45 12.02 -13.74 -11.57
CA VAL A 45 11.89 -12.35 -11.15
C VAL A 45 11.06 -12.23 -9.87
N MET A 46 9.93 -12.91 -9.77
CA MET A 46 9.07 -12.89 -8.58
C MET A 46 9.76 -13.47 -7.34
N MET A 47 10.57 -14.52 -7.51
CA MET A 47 11.38 -15.09 -6.42
C MET A 47 12.48 -14.13 -5.97
N ASN A 48 13.23 -13.56 -6.91
CA ASN A 48 14.30 -12.60 -6.60
C ASN A 48 13.75 -11.33 -5.94
N GLN A 49 12.55 -10.91 -6.34
CA GLN A 49 11.84 -9.72 -5.87
C GLN A 49 10.69 -10.07 -4.91
N ASN A 50 10.88 -11.10 -4.07
CA ASN A 50 9.79 -11.63 -3.25
C ASN A 50 9.16 -10.59 -2.31
N GLU A 51 9.90 -9.56 -1.88
CA GLU A 51 9.38 -8.48 -1.02
C GLU A 51 8.74 -7.32 -1.79
N ALA A 52 8.97 -7.23 -3.11
CA ALA A 52 8.45 -6.13 -3.92
C ALA A 52 6.94 -6.25 -4.19
N PHE A 53 6.42 -7.47 -4.19
CA PHE A 53 5.02 -7.75 -4.43
C PHE A 53 4.25 -7.94 -3.11
N ALA A 54 3.08 -7.32 -3.02
CA ALA A 54 2.14 -7.51 -1.93
C ALA A 54 0.93 -8.30 -2.44
N TRP A 55 0.66 -9.44 -1.83
CA TRP A 55 -0.47 -10.31 -2.17
C TRP A 55 -1.63 -10.16 -1.17
N GLU A 56 -1.32 -9.68 0.04
CA GLU A 56 -2.26 -9.37 1.11
C GLU A 56 -2.02 -7.95 1.65
N ASP A 57 -3.03 -7.33 2.29
CA ASP A 57 -2.89 -5.96 2.84
C ASP A 57 -1.84 -5.89 3.97
N SER A 58 -1.56 -7.03 4.62
CA SER A 58 -0.49 -7.19 5.62
C SER A 58 0.92 -7.10 5.02
N GLU A 59 1.07 -7.39 3.74
CA GLU A 59 2.34 -7.36 3.02
C GLU A 59 2.61 -6.01 2.35
N ARG A 60 1.65 -5.08 2.41
CA ARG A 60 1.78 -3.73 1.84
C ARG A 60 2.96 -3.01 2.51
N GLY A 61 3.88 -2.52 1.69
CA GLY A 61 4.98 -1.67 2.15
C GLY A 61 4.53 -0.26 2.52
N THR A 62 5.29 0.39 3.40
CA THR A 62 5.22 1.83 3.65
C THR A 62 6.39 2.55 2.98
N PHE A 63 6.22 3.82 2.64
CA PHE A 63 7.34 4.63 2.18
C PHE A 63 8.36 4.79 3.30
N ARG A 64 9.65 4.75 2.95
CA ARG A 64 10.74 5.05 3.88
C ARG A 64 10.71 6.53 4.24
N GLU A 65 10.68 6.82 5.54
CA GLU A 65 10.65 8.20 6.06
C GLU A 65 11.90 9.00 5.64
N ASP A 66 13.04 8.34 5.48
CA ASP A 66 14.31 8.95 5.03
C ASP A 66 14.23 9.50 3.60
N PHE A 67 13.30 8.98 2.79
CA PHE A 67 13.07 9.47 1.43
C PHE A 67 11.84 10.36 1.35
N PHE A 68 10.78 10.01 2.10
CA PHE A 68 9.53 10.76 2.17
C PHE A 68 9.23 11.10 3.63
N PRO A 69 9.72 12.25 4.14
CA PRO A 69 9.43 12.64 5.51
C PRO A 69 7.91 12.86 5.71
N PRO A 70 7.41 12.75 6.95
CA PRO A 70 6.00 12.97 7.25
C PRO A 70 5.53 14.36 6.78
N VAL A 71 4.39 14.38 6.09
CA VAL A 71 3.81 15.62 5.58
C VAL A 71 3.24 16.45 6.72
N VAL A 72 3.65 17.73 6.80
CA VAL A 72 3.07 18.70 7.73
C VAL A 72 1.88 19.38 7.07
N ILE A 73 0.68 19.13 7.58
CA ILE A 73 -0.54 19.76 7.07
C ILE A 73 -0.62 21.20 7.61
N PRO A 74 -0.75 22.24 6.77
CA PRO A 74 -0.90 23.61 7.23
C PRO A 74 -2.28 23.79 7.89
N THR A 75 -2.31 24.40 9.08
CA THR A 75 -3.53 24.55 9.87
C THR A 75 -3.80 26.00 10.26
N VAL A 76 -5.08 26.35 10.43
CA VAL A 76 -5.60 27.66 10.83
C VAL A 76 -6.46 27.47 12.07
N GLU A 77 -6.33 28.35 13.07
CA GLU A 77 -7.12 28.28 14.31
C GLU A 77 -8.63 28.32 14.03
N HIS A 78 -9.39 27.48 14.74
CA HIS A 78 -10.82 27.35 14.59
C HIS A 78 -11.46 26.80 15.88
N THR A 79 -12.74 27.10 16.11
CA THR A 79 -13.47 26.60 17.28
C THR A 79 -13.79 25.11 17.13
N PRO A 80 -13.28 24.23 18.02
CA PRO A 80 -13.53 22.79 17.91
C PRO A 80 -15.03 22.47 17.97
N TRP A 81 -15.50 21.60 17.07
CA TRP A 81 -16.85 21.06 17.08
C TRP A 81 -16.82 19.53 16.92
N VAL A 82 -17.78 18.85 17.54
CA VAL A 82 -17.94 17.40 17.45
C VAL A 82 -19.25 17.09 16.74
N TYR A 83 -19.16 16.43 15.58
CA TYR A 83 -20.33 15.89 14.90
C TYR A 83 -20.67 14.51 15.42
N LYS A 84 -21.96 14.19 15.52
CA LYS A 84 -22.40 12.83 15.84
C LYS A 84 -22.11 11.90 14.67
N ASN A 85 -21.40 10.79 14.91
CA ASN A 85 -21.14 9.79 13.87
C ASN A 85 -22.46 9.25 13.28
N ILE A 86 -22.50 9.11 11.95
CA ILE A 86 -23.63 8.53 11.23
C ILE A 86 -23.72 7.04 11.60
N PRO A 87 -24.89 6.53 12.02
CA PRO A 87 -25.05 5.11 12.35
C PRO A 87 -24.76 4.22 11.15
N ILE A 88 -24.00 3.15 11.36
CA ILE A 88 -23.72 2.16 10.32
C ILE A 88 -24.98 1.30 10.11
N PRO A 89 -25.48 1.13 8.88
CA PRO A 89 -26.61 0.25 8.59
C PRO A 89 -26.34 -1.19 9.06
N PRO A 90 -27.34 -1.88 9.67
CA PRO A 90 -27.12 -3.22 10.22
C PRO A 90 -26.57 -4.25 9.22
N GLY A 91 -27.01 -4.20 7.96
CA GLY A 91 -26.56 -5.13 6.93
C GLY A 91 -25.09 -4.96 6.51
N LEU A 92 -24.46 -3.81 6.82
CA LEU A 92 -23.06 -3.52 6.51
C LEU A 92 -22.16 -3.54 7.75
N TYR A 93 -22.73 -3.72 8.94
CA TYR A 93 -22.02 -3.56 10.19
C TYR A 93 -20.80 -4.48 10.31
N ASP A 94 -20.99 -5.77 10.03
CA ASP A 94 -19.93 -6.77 10.14
C ASP A 94 -18.82 -6.55 9.11
N GLU A 95 -19.19 -6.11 7.91
CA GLU A 95 -18.22 -5.80 6.86
C GLU A 95 -17.38 -4.58 7.20
N VAL A 96 -18.01 -3.50 7.70
CA VAL A 96 -17.29 -2.31 8.14
C VAL A 96 -16.36 -2.64 9.30
N CYS A 97 -16.84 -3.42 10.28
CA CYS A 97 -16.01 -3.89 11.39
C CYS A 97 -14.79 -4.70 10.92
N ARG A 98 -14.98 -5.58 9.94
CA ARG A 98 -13.89 -6.36 9.32
C ARG A 98 -12.85 -5.46 8.67
N ILE A 99 -13.29 -4.47 7.88
CA ILE A 99 -12.38 -3.53 7.20
C ILE A 99 -11.57 -2.71 8.22
N ILE A 100 -12.23 -2.19 9.26
CA ILE A 100 -11.55 -1.39 10.30
C ILE A 100 -10.49 -2.23 11.03
N LYS A 101 -10.81 -3.49 11.39
CA LYS A 101 -9.85 -4.40 12.02
C LYS A 101 -8.66 -4.68 11.10
N SER A 102 -8.91 -5.00 9.83
CA SER A 102 -7.84 -5.23 8.84
C SER A 102 -6.90 -4.04 8.70
N LYS A 103 -7.44 -2.82 8.60
CA LYS A 103 -6.65 -1.59 8.50
C LYS A 103 -5.86 -1.24 9.76
N ARG A 104 -6.37 -1.62 10.92
CA ARG A 104 -5.64 -1.49 12.19
C ARG A 104 -4.49 -2.49 12.23
N ASP A 105 -4.75 -3.74 11.84
CA ASP A 105 -3.76 -4.81 11.87
C ASP A 105 -2.65 -4.58 10.81
N SER A 106 -2.96 -3.93 9.68
CA SER A 106 -1.96 -3.48 8.70
C SER A 106 -1.24 -2.17 9.06
N GLY A 107 -1.54 -1.58 10.22
CA GLY A 107 -0.86 -0.37 10.72
C GLY A 107 -1.30 0.95 10.08
N VAL A 108 -2.26 0.94 9.17
CA VAL A 108 -2.79 2.17 8.55
C VAL A 108 -3.61 2.99 9.54
N TYR A 109 -4.38 2.31 10.40
CA TYR A 109 -5.20 2.96 11.42
C TYR A 109 -4.59 2.79 12.81
N GLN A 110 -4.44 3.91 13.51
CA GLN A 110 -4.01 3.95 14.90
C GLN A 110 -5.16 4.49 15.78
N ALA A 111 -5.25 3.99 17.01
CA ALA A 111 -6.19 4.53 17.99
C ALA A 111 -5.74 5.94 18.41
N SER A 112 -6.66 6.90 18.41
CA SER A 112 -6.44 8.25 18.90
C SER A 112 -7.55 8.68 19.84
N ASN A 113 -7.18 9.45 20.87
CA ASN A 113 -8.10 10.02 21.85
C ASN A 113 -8.48 11.47 21.52
N SER A 114 -8.01 12.03 20.38
CA SER A 114 -8.13 13.46 20.09
C SER A 114 -9.30 13.76 19.15
N LEU A 115 -10.49 13.99 19.70
CA LEU A 115 -11.54 14.68 18.94
C LEU A 115 -11.60 16.17 19.26
N GLU A 116 -11.02 16.64 20.38
CA GLU A 116 -11.12 18.04 20.83
C GLU A 116 -9.84 18.90 20.66
N PRO A 117 -8.61 18.37 20.79
CA PRO A 117 -7.41 19.15 20.49
C PRO A 117 -7.10 19.24 18.98
N LEU A 118 -7.54 18.24 18.20
CA LEU A 118 -7.17 18.10 16.78
C LEU A 118 -8.04 18.95 15.84
N ASN A 119 -9.27 19.28 16.25
CA ASN A 119 -10.21 20.16 15.53
C ASN A 119 -10.15 21.63 15.99
N ALA A 120 -9.28 21.96 16.96
CA ALA A 120 -8.96 23.35 17.32
C ALA A 120 -8.23 24.08 16.17
N VAL A 121 -7.80 23.32 15.16
CA VAL A 121 -7.22 23.85 13.93
C VAL A 121 -7.91 23.19 12.72
N THR A 122 -8.12 23.95 11.65
CA THR A 122 -8.68 23.50 10.37
C THR A 122 -7.61 23.54 9.29
N ILE A 123 -7.65 22.63 8.32
CA ILE A 123 -6.72 22.61 7.19
C ILE A 123 -6.88 23.91 6.38
N ALA A 124 -5.80 24.68 6.23
CA ALA A 124 -5.83 26.01 5.61
C ALA A 124 -6.36 25.99 4.17
N HIS A 125 -5.97 24.97 3.39
CA HIS A 125 -6.34 24.81 1.98
C HIS A 125 -6.73 23.36 1.69
N SER A 126 -7.93 22.94 2.12
CA SER A 126 -8.44 21.56 1.92
C SER A 126 -8.54 21.13 0.44
N GLY A 127 -8.54 22.07 -0.51
CA GLY A 127 -8.58 21.81 -1.95
C GLY A 127 -7.21 21.72 -2.64
N VAL A 128 -6.12 21.99 -1.94
CA VAL A 128 -4.76 21.93 -2.49
C VAL A 128 -4.02 20.81 -1.75
N PRO A 129 -3.52 19.78 -2.46
CA PRO A 129 -2.71 18.75 -1.82
C PRO A 129 -1.52 19.42 -1.12
N PRO A 130 -1.18 19.03 0.11
CA PRO A 130 0.01 19.55 0.76
C PRO A 130 1.22 19.27 -0.14
N ALA A 131 1.85 20.35 -0.61
CA ALA A 131 3.11 20.33 -1.34
C ALA A 131 3.08 19.62 -2.73
N THR A 132 2.15 19.97 -3.62
CA THR A 132 2.16 19.46 -5.01
C THR A 132 3.47 19.69 -5.74
N GLU A 133 4.12 20.84 -5.50
CA GLU A 133 5.39 21.20 -6.14
C GLU A 133 6.57 20.39 -5.58
N ASP A 134 6.66 20.20 -4.26
CA ASP A 134 7.73 19.42 -3.65
C ASP A 134 7.61 17.92 -3.98
N LEU A 135 6.38 17.39 -3.96
CA LEU A 135 6.12 15.99 -4.32
C LEU A 135 6.42 15.75 -5.80
N ALA A 136 5.96 16.61 -6.71
CA ALA A 136 6.28 16.51 -8.13
C ALA A 136 7.79 16.62 -8.41
N THR A 137 8.50 17.48 -7.67
CA THR A 137 9.95 17.65 -7.78
C THR A 137 10.72 16.40 -7.32
N HIS A 138 10.23 15.69 -6.29
CA HIS A 138 10.83 14.42 -5.83
C HIS A 138 10.71 13.31 -6.89
N PHE A 139 9.59 13.23 -7.61
CA PHE A 139 9.40 12.26 -8.69
C PHE A 139 10.12 12.63 -10.00
N ALA A 140 10.35 13.91 -10.25
CA ALA A 140 10.98 14.39 -11.49
C ALA A 140 12.51 14.17 -11.56
N GLY A 141 13.18 13.85 -10.44
CA GLY A 141 14.65 13.91 -10.36
C GLY A 141 15.39 12.67 -9.87
N ARG A 142 14.71 11.62 -9.37
CA ARG A 142 15.40 10.43 -8.82
C ARG A 142 14.74 9.14 -9.31
N ALA A 143 15.54 8.28 -9.93
CA ALA A 143 15.16 6.90 -10.16
C ALA A 143 15.13 6.17 -8.81
N CYS A 144 14.05 5.43 -8.55
CA CYS A 144 13.91 4.52 -7.42
C CYS A 144 14.95 3.38 -7.47
#